data_AF-A0A2G1Y2H2-F1
#
_entry.id   AF-A0A2G1Y2H2-F1
#
_cell.length_a   1.000
_cell.length_b   1.000
_cell.length_c   1.000
_cell.angle_alpha   90.00
_cell.angle_beta   90.00
_cell.angle_gamma   90.00
#
_symmetry.space_group_name_H-M   'P 1'
#
loop_
_entity.id
_entity.type
_entity.pdbx_description
1 polymer ?
#
loop_
_entity_poly.entity_id
_entity_poly.type
_entity_poly.pdbx_seq_one_letter_code
_entity_poly.pdbx_strand_id
1 'polypeptide(L)'
;MKQTTTLIYNLITAEKFQVTIKGLKKNVQVRQWTTPIRNEYSLDELLEDLPNLINIIKQICEDGILDKLHISQRQAIHDTLSTMNPIITNIDAGHQQLANLMDSTSQLLNQVRTYRLDFGVQNIPRYTQKIKEYNDLSLKLELLILHIADSNIERERYKQLTSEFQEILEVLKEKKDKAEHTENLIDNKLQSISEFYNKSNTLFKLINTVKESVSQELVESKTSQSNIKSIEIELKQFYNEMNNHQDKMAESSIKIQEDISNYKKETESILDKLSQNTNDLIINFSDKTDSIITKNETQTEEIDKQLGKAVGVNLFKSFEARRKSLNKNLNKCLNALALRLVALLSISFWIYFELVKGNVDIYMFMFKILMALPFIFVIGFIASRYTKERRLIEEYAFKSIFP
;
A
#
# COMPACT_ATOMS: atom_id res chain seq x y z
N MET A 1 -142.22 -47.13 -27.45
CA MET A 1 -141.76 -46.04 -28.33
C MET A 1 -142.96 -45.25 -28.81
N LYS A 2 -142.98 -43.93 -28.60
CA LYS A 2 -143.94 -43.03 -29.25
C LYS A 2 -143.71 -43.07 -30.77
N GLN A 3 -144.75 -42.84 -31.56
CA GLN A 3 -144.68 -42.95 -33.04
C GLN A 3 -143.49 -42.18 -33.64
N THR A 4 -143.22 -40.95 -33.17
CA THR A 4 -142.07 -40.14 -33.60
C THR A 4 -140.71 -40.77 -33.26
N THR A 5 -140.61 -41.45 -32.12
CA THR A 5 -139.37 -42.13 -31.68
C THR A 5 -139.10 -43.37 -32.53
N THR A 6 -140.16 -44.11 -32.89
CA THR A 6 -140.05 -45.25 -33.83
C THR A 6 -139.62 -44.77 -35.21
N LEU A 7 -140.13 -43.64 -35.69
CA LEU A 7 -139.70 -43.05 -36.97
C LEU A 7 -138.22 -42.65 -36.95
N ILE A 8 -137.76 -41.98 -35.89
CA ILE A 8 -136.36 -41.61 -35.70
C ILE A 8 -135.47 -42.85 -35.69
N TYR A 9 -135.85 -43.86 -34.90
CA TYR A 9 -135.09 -45.11 -34.79
C TYR A 9 -135.01 -45.83 -36.14
N ASN A 10 -136.14 -45.98 -36.84
CA ASN A 10 -136.17 -46.62 -38.15
C ASN A 10 -135.32 -45.88 -39.18
N LEU A 11 -135.28 -44.54 -39.17
CA LEU A 11 -134.44 -43.74 -40.05
C LEU A 11 -132.95 -44.00 -39.81
N ILE A 12 -132.51 -43.97 -38.54
CA ILE A 12 -131.09 -44.13 -38.22
C ILE A 12 -130.62 -45.57 -38.34
N THR A 13 -131.51 -46.56 -38.14
CA THR A 13 -131.16 -47.99 -38.31
C THR A 13 -131.39 -48.50 -39.73
N ALA A 14 -131.94 -47.69 -40.63
CA ALA A 14 -132.08 -48.05 -42.04
C ALA A 14 -130.69 -48.45 -42.58
N GLU A 15 -130.60 -49.64 -43.17
CA GLU A 15 -129.34 -50.22 -43.64
C GLU A 15 -128.59 -49.25 -44.54
N LYS A 16 -129.32 -48.59 -45.45
CA LYS A 16 -128.78 -47.57 -46.35
C LYS A 16 -128.14 -46.40 -45.59
N PHE A 17 -128.77 -45.91 -44.53
CA PHE A 17 -128.27 -44.79 -43.73
C PHE A 17 -126.96 -45.17 -42.99
N GLN A 18 -126.89 -46.37 -42.43
CA GLN A 18 -125.71 -46.88 -41.71
C GLN A 18 -124.54 -47.23 -42.64
N VAL A 19 -124.82 -47.89 -43.77
CA VAL A 19 -123.81 -48.26 -44.77
C VAL A 19 -123.18 -47.00 -45.35
N THR A 20 -123.97 -45.98 -45.69
CA THR A 20 -123.42 -44.74 -46.25
C THR A 20 -122.65 -43.94 -45.21
N ILE A 21 -123.07 -43.89 -43.94
CA ILE A 21 -122.27 -43.23 -42.87
C ILE A 21 -120.91 -43.91 -42.69
N LYS A 22 -120.85 -45.25 -42.66
CA LYS A 22 -119.58 -45.98 -42.61
C LYS A 22 -118.74 -45.77 -43.88
N GLY A 23 -119.40 -45.67 -45.04
CA GLY A 23 -118.79 -45.38 -46.33
C GLY A 23 -118.37 -43.91 -46.51
N LEU A 24 -118.84 -42.98 -45.67
CA LEU A 24 -118.65 -41.53 -45.85
C LEU A 24 -117.18 -41.14 -45.89
N LYS A 25 -116.36 -41.67 -44.96
CA LYS A 25 -114.90 -41.41 -44.94
C LYS A 25 -114.22 -41.88 -46.23
N LYS A 26 -114.63 -43.04 -46.75
CA LYS A 26 -114.10 -43.60 -48.01
C LYS A 26 -114.57 -42.79 -49.22
N ASN A 27 -115.85 -42.42 -49.26
CA ASN A 27 -116.45 -41.65 -50.36
C ASN A 27 -115.82 -40.25 -50.47
N VAL A 28 -115.57 -39.59 -49.34
CA VAL A 28 -114.89 -38.28 -49.30
C VAL A 28 -113.44 -38.38 -49.77
N GLN A 29 -112.70 -39.40 -49.34
CA GLN A 29 -111.30 -39.62 -49.77
C GLN A 29 -111.18 -39.97 -51.26
N VAL A 30 -112.05 -40.84 -51.78
CA VAL A 30 -111.99 -41.32 -53.17
C VAL A 30 -112.38 -40.24 -54.18
N ARG A 31 -113.36 -39.38 -53.85
CA ARG A 31 -113.93 -38.42 -54.80
C ARG A 31 -113.25 -37.04 -54.78
N GLN A 32 -112.22 -36.85 -53.95
CA GLN A 32 -111.45 -35.59 -53.82
C GLN A 32 -112.33 -34.33 -53.71
N TRP A 33 -113.43 -34.42 -52.97
CA TRP A 33 -114.33 -33.27 -52.82
C TRP A 33 -113.62 -32.13 -52.10
N THR A 34 -113.76 -30.91 -52.64
CA THR A 34 -113.29 -29.71 -51.97
C THR A 34 -114.02 -29.57 -50.63
N THR A 35 -113.25 -29.49 -49.54
CA THR A 35 -113.80 -29.24 -48.21
C THR A 35 -114.44 -27.85 -48.23
N PRO A 36 -115.77 -27.75 -48.03
CA PRO A 36 -116.39 -26.44 -47.93
C PRO A 36 -115.82 -25.74 -46.70
N ILE A 37 -115.20 -24.58 -46.88
CA ILE A 37 -114.76 -23.73 -45.78
C ILE A 37 -116.02 -23.09 -45.19
N ARG A 38 -116.57 -23.71 -44.14
CA ARG A 38 -117.58 -23.09 -43.27
C ARG A 38 -116.96 -22.89 -41.90
N ASN A 39 -117.17 -21.71 -41.32
CA ASN A 39 -116.35 -21.18 -40.22
C ASN A 39 -116.47 -21.91 -38.87
N GLU A 40 -117.31 -22.94 -38.71
CA GLU A 40 -117.61 -23.48 -37.38
C GLU A 40 -117.70 -25.01 -37.27
N TYR A 41 -117.59 -25.77 -38.37
CA TYR A 41 -117.62 -27.23 -38.31
C TYR A 41 -116.77 -27.82 -39.42
N SER A 42 -115.75 -28.59 -39.06
CA SER A 42 -114.78 -29.16 -40.00
C SER A 42 -115.22 -30.52 -40.54
N LEU A 43 -114.62 -30.94 -41.66
CA LEU A 43 -114.84 -32.28 -42.21
C LEU A 43 -114.38 -33.37 -41.24
N ASP A 44 -113.27 -33.16 -40.52
CA ASP A 44 -112.78 -34.12 -39.55
C ASP A 44 -113.75 -34.26 -38.37
N GLU A 45 -114.29 -33.14 -37.87
CA GLU A 45 -115.35 -33.15 -36.86
C GLU A 45 -116.62 -33.85 -37.37
N LEU A 46 -117.04 -33.63 -38.63
CA LEU A 46 -118.17 -34.37 -39.22
C LEU A 46 -117.94 -35.88 -39.18
N LEU A 47 -116.75 -36.33 -39.62
CA LEU A 47 -116.42 -37.75 -39.73
C LEU A 47 -116.32 -38.44 -38.37
N GLU A 48 -115.93 -37.70 -37.32
CA GLU A 48 -115.87 -38.19 -35.95
C GLU A 48 -117.24 -38.13 -35.25
N ASP A 49 -117.93 -37.00 -35.34
CA ASP A 49 -119.14 -36.73 -34.57
C ASP A 49 -120.37 -37.40 -35.15
N LEU A 50 -120.56 -37.44 -36.49
CA LEU A 50 -121.80 -37.99 -37.05
C LEU A 50 -122.03 -39.45 -36.63
N PRO A 51 -121.05 -40.38 -36.76
CA PRO A 51 -121.23 -41.75 -36.27
C PRO A 51 -121.52 -41.81 -34.76
N ASN A 52 -120.83 -40.99 -33.97
CA ASN A 52 -121.00 -40.93 -32.52
C ASN A 52 -122.40 -40.42 -32.14
N LEU A 53 -122.89 -39.36 -32.79
CA LEU A 53 -124.21 -38.79 -32.59
C LEU A 53 -125.31 -39.77 -32.96
N ILE A 54 -125.15 -40.49 -34.08
CA ILE A 54 -126.10 -41.51 -34.48
C ILE A 54 -126.12 -42.66 -33.48
N ASN A 55 -124.97 -43.10 -32.96
CA ASN A 55 -124.92 -44.11 -31.91
C ASN A 55 -125.57 -43.63 -30.60
N ILE A 56 -125.33 -42.37 -30.21
CA ILE A 56 -125.96 -41.74 -29.04
C ILE A 56 -127.48 -41.72 -29.21
N ILE A 57 -127.99 -41.23 -30.34
CA ILE A 57 -129.43 -41.16 -30.61
C ILE A 57 -130.03 -42.56 -30.66
N LYS A 58 -129.33 -43.53 -31.25
CA LYS A 58 -129.76 -44.94 -31.28
C LYS A 58 -129.91 -45.50 -29.86
N GLN A 59 -128.89 -45.36 -29.03
CA GLN A 59 -128.92 -45.84 -27.66
C GLN A 59 -130.03 -45.15 -26.84
N ILE A 60 -130.24 -43.85 -27.03
CA ILE A 60 -131.29 -43.09 -26.34
C ILE A 60 -132.71 -43.48 -26.80
N CYS A 61 -132.88 -43.86 -28.06
CA CYS A 61 -134.11 -44.48 -28.55
C CYS A 61 -134.35 -45.82 -27.86
N GLU A 62 -133.35 -46.70 -27.80
CA GLU A 62 -133.41 -48.03 -27.17
C GLU A 62 -133.70 -47.93 -25.67
N ASP A 63 -133.06 -46.99 -24.98
CA ASP A 63 -133.23 -46.74 -23.55
C ASP A 63 -134.56 -46.02 -23.21
N GLY A 64 -135.38 -45.71 -24.23
CA GLY A 64 -136.65 -44.99 -24.08
C GLY A 64 -136.52 -43.55 -23.58
N ILE A 65 -135.31 -43.00 -23.54
CA ILE A 65 -135.02 -41.64 -23.08
C ILE A 65 -135.65 -40.62 -24.04
N LEU A 66 -135.67 -40.91 -25.34
CA LEU A 66 -136.26 -40.01 -26.34
C LEU A 66 -137.78 -39.82 -26.16
N ASP A 67 -138.48 -40.83 -25.63
CA ASP A 67 -139.92 -40.75 -25.35
C ASP A 67 -140.24 -39.74 -24.22
N LYS A 68 -139.25 -39.38 -23.40
CA LYS A 68 -139.38 -38.38 -22.33
C LYS A 68 -139.33 -36.93 -22.84
N LEU A 69 -138.83 -36.70 -24.06
CA LEU A 69 -138.78 -35.36 -24.65
C LEU A 69 -140.17 -34.79 -24.98
N HIS A 70 -140.26 -33.47 -25.15
CA HIS A 70 -141.46 -32.86 -25.71
C HIS A 70 -141.61 -33.27 -27.19
N ILE A 71 -142.84 -33.35 -27.69
CA ILE A 71 -143.09 -33.79 -29.07
C ILE A 71 -142.39 -32.91 -30.12
N SER A 72 -142.33 -31.59 -29.88
CA SER A 72 -141.61 -30.66 -30.77
C SER A 72 -140.09 -30.95 -30.83
N GLN A 73 -139.48 -31.40 -29.74
CA GLN A 73 -138.05 -31.72 -29.69
C GLN A 73 -137.75 -33.02 -30.43
N ARG A 74 -138.60 -34.04 -30.25
CA ARG A 74 -138.51 -35.27 -31.06
C ARG A 74 -138.70 -34.96 -32.54
N GLN A 75 -139.68 -34.13 -32.86
CA GLN A 75 -139.94 -33.75 -34.25
C GLN A 75 -138.75 -33.01 -34.85
N ALA A 76 -138.13 -32.08 -34.12
CA ALA A 76 -136.92 -31.40 -34.60
C ALA A 76 -135.76 -32.37 -34.91
N ILE A 77 -135.53 -33.38 -34.07
CA ILE A 77 -134.52 -34.43 -34.32
C ILE A 77 -134.91 -35.25 -35.55
N HIS A 78 -136.17 -35.67 -35.62
CA HIS A 78 -136.70 -36.42 -36.76
C HIS A 78 -136.53 -35.64 -38.07
N ASP A 79 -136.85 -34.35 -38.09
CA ASP A 79 -136.81 -33.51 -39.28
C ASP A 79 -135.37 -33.27 -39.73
N THR A 80 -134.43 -33.07 -38.80
CA THR A 80 -133.01 -32.98 -39.10
C THR A 80 -132.48 -34.29 -39.69
N LEU A 81 -132.80 -35.44 -39.08
CA LEU A 81 -132.39 -36.77 -39.60
C LEU A 81 -133.07 -37.10 -40.95
N SER A 82 -134.33 -36.73 -41.11
CA SER A 82 -135.08 -36.91 -42.36
C SER A 82 -134.48 -36.06 -43.48
N THR A 83 -133.94 -34.88 -43.16
CA THR A 83 -133.21 -34.01 -44.09
C THR A 83 -131.83 -34.59 -44.42
N MET A 84 -131.14 -35.19 -43.45
CA MET A 84 -129.87 -35.88 -43.67
C MET A 84 -129.99 -37.08 -44.60
N ASN A 85 -131.07 -37.86 -44.51
CA ASN A 85 -131.22 -39.10 -45.28
C ASN A 85 -131.08 -38.93 -46.81
N PRO A 86 -131.77 -37.97 -47.48
CA PRO A 86 -131.56 -37.70 -48.89
C PRO A 86 -130.19 -37.07 -49.17
N ILE A 87 -129.64 -36.25 -48.27
CA ILE A 87 -128.28 -35.68 -48.40
C ILE A 87 -127.24 -36.81 -48.45
N ILE A 88 -127.33 -37.76 -47.53
CA ILE A 88 -126.46 -38.93 -47.42
C ILE A 88 -126.63 -39.82 -48.67
N THR A 89 -127.87 -40.07 -49.10
CA THR A 89 -128.14 -40.83 -50.32
C THR A 89 -127.52 -40.17 -51.56
N ASN A 90 -127.62 -38.84 -51.67
CA ASN A 90 -127.04 -38.08 -52.77
C ASN A 90 -125.50 -38.10 -52.71
N ILE A 91 -124.90 -38.07 -51.52
CA ILE A 91 -123.46 -38.23 -51.32
C ILE A 91 -123.00 -39.60 -51.81
N ASP A 92 -123.74 -40.67 -51.49
CA ASP A 92 -123.42 -42.01 -51.96
C ASP A 92 -123.48 -42.13 -53.48
N ALA A 93 -124.53 -41.55 -54.09
CA ALA A 93 -124.68 -41.44 -55.54
C ALA A 93 -123.59 -40.56 -56.20
N GLY A 94 -122.88 -39.75 -55.41
CA GLY A 94 -121.72 -38.98 -55.86
C GLY A 94 -121.92 -37.49 -56.01
N HIS A 95 -123.06 -36.96 -55.57
CA HIS A 95 -123.33 -35.54 -55.56
C HIS A 95 -122.62 -34.87 -54.38
N GLN A 96 -122.04 -33.70 -54.62
CA GLN A 96 -121.36 -32.91 -53.59
C GLN A 96 -122.41 -32.23 -52.68
N GLN A 97 -122.81 -32.90 -51.60
CA GLN A 97 -123.73 -32.36 -50.58
C GLN A 97 -123.07 -32.30 -49.19
N LEU A 98 -121.74 -32.35 -49.12
CA LEU A 98 -120.97 -32.42 -47.88
C LEU A 98 -121.24 -31.22 -46.96
N ALA A 99 -121.34 -30.00 -47.53
CA ALA A 99 -121.67 -28.80 -46.76
C ALA A 99 -123.04 -28.92 -46.06
N ASN A 100 -124.05 -29.42 -46.78
CA ASN A 100 -125.40 -29.59 -46.24
C ASN A 100 -125.42 -30.69 -45.17
N LEU A 101 -124.60 -31.72 -45.32
CA LEU A 101 -124.42 -32.76 -44.30
C LEU A 101 -123.73 -32.20 -43.05
N MET A 102 -122.71 -31.35 -43.21
CA MET A 102 -122.02 -30.67 -42.11
C MET A 102 -122.97 -29.76 -41.34
N ASP A 103 -123.78 -28.95 -42.05
CA ASP A 103 -124.79 -28.09 -41.42
C ASP A 103 -125.81 -28.93 -40.64
N SER A 104 -126.34 -29.98 -41.25
CA SER A 104 -127.30 -30.86 -40.61
C SER A 104 -126.67 -31.56 -39.40
N THR A 105 -125.41 -31.98 -39.48
CA THR A 105 -124.71 -32.66 -38.38
C THR A 105 -124.44 -31.72 -37.23
N SER A 106 -124.01 -30.50 -37.50
CA SER A 106 -123.88 -29.45 -36.48
C SER A 106 -125.23 -29.14 -35.82
N GLN A 107 -126.31 -29.06 -36.61
CA GLN A 107 -127.67 -28.89 -36.07
C GLN A 107 -128.07 -30.07 -35.18
N LEU A 108 -127.79 -31.31 -35.59
CA LEU A 108 -128.08 -32.50 -34.80
C LEU A 108 -127.23 -32.55 -33.51
N LEU A 109 -125.95 -32.21 -33.59
CA LEU A 109 -125.04 -32.08 -32.45
C LEU A 109 -125.58 -31.06 -31.44
N ASN A 110 -126.02 -29.89 -31.93
CA ASN A 110 -126.61 -28.85 -31.10
C ASN A 110 -127.92 -29.32 -30.47
N GLN A 111 -128.77 -30.06 -31.18
CA GLN A 111 -129.98 -30.66 -30.61
C GLN A 111 -129.65 -31.68 -29.52
N VAL A 112 -128.70 -32.60 -29.78
CA VAL A 112 -128.25 -33.60 -28.80
C VAL A 112 -127.73 -32.93 -27.52
N ARG A 113 -126.92 -31.87 -27.65
CA ARG A 113 -126.41 -31.10 -26.50
C ARG A 113 -127.49 -30.29 -25.80
N THR A 114 -128.32 -29.56 -26.55
CA THR A 114 -129.40 -28.70 -26.00
C THR A 114 -130.41 -29.52 -25.22
N TYR A 115 -130.74 -30.71 -25.71
CA TYR A 115 -131.66 -31.63 -25.05
C TYR A 115 -130.95 -32.55 -24.04
N ARG A 116 -129.64 -32.34 -23.81
CA ARG A 116 -128.80 -33.10 -22.86
C ARG A 116 -128.87 -34.61 -23.06
N LEU A 117 -129.02 -35.03 -24.30
CA LEU A 117 -129.15 -36.43 -24.69
C LEU A 117 -127.83 -37.18 -24.48
N ASP A 118 -126.71 -36.51 -24.71
CA ASP A 118 -125.36 -36.99 -24.43
C ASP A 118 -125.10 -37.38 -22.96
N PHE A 119 -125.78 -36.76 -21.99
CA PHE A 119 -125.66 -37.13 -20.57
C PHE A 119 -126.37 -38.45 -20.22
N GLY A 120 -127.34 -38.89 -21.02
CA GLY A 120 -128.07 -40.13 -20.80
C GLY A 120 -127.23 -41.38 -21.08
N VAL A 121 -126.17 -41.24 -21.88
CA VAL A 121 -125.25 -42.30 -22.29
C VAL A 121 -123.94 -42.09 -21.54
N GLN A 122 -123.59 -42.93 -20.57
CA GLN A 122 -122.44 -42.77 -19.66
C GLN A 122 -121.02 -42.74 -20.30
N ASN A 123 -120.89 -42.56 -21.61
CA ASN A 123 -119.62 -42.47 -22.32
C ASN A 123 -119.43 -41.07 -22.89
N ILE A 124 -118.63 -40.23 -22.24
CA ILE A 124 -118.05 -39.03 -22.85
C ILE A 124 -116.54 -39.27 -23.06
N PRO A 125 -116.12 -39.82 -24.21
CA PRO A 125 -114.73 -40.20 -24.51
C PRO A 125 -113.68 -39.11 -24.20
N ARG A 126 -114.08 -37.84 -24.34
CA ARG A 126 -113.22 -36.67 -24.13
C ARG A 126 -112.76 -36.48 -22.68
N TYR A 127 -113.52 -36.94 -21.69
CA TYR A 127 -113.12 -36.81 -20.27
C TYR A 127 -112.10 -37.88 -19.87
N THR A 128 -112.25 -39.11 -20.35
CA THR A 128 -111.30 -40.20 -20.08
C THR A 128 -109.91 -39.88 -20.62
N GLN A 129 -109.83 -39.27 -21.81
CA GLN A 129 -108.57 -38.81 -22.38
C GLN A 129 -107.90 -37.72 -21.53
N LYS A 130 -108.66 -36.71 -21.09
CA LYS A 130 -108.12 -35.64 -20.23
C LYS A 130 -107.64 -36.15 -18.88
N ILE A 131 -108.31 -37.13 -18.29
CA ILE A 131 -107.87 -37.75 -17.04
C ILE A 131 -106.52 -38.46 -17.24
N LYS A 132 -106.34 -39.16 -18.36
CA LYS A 132 -105.06 -39.79 -18.71
C LYS A 132 -103.96 -38.74 -18.90
N GLU A 133 -104.23 -37.67 -19.64
CA GLU A 133 -103.29 -36.56 -19.84
C GLU A 133 -102.90 -35.90 -18.50
N TYR A 134 -103.86 -35.72 -17.59
CA TYR A 134 -103.61 -35.18 -16.26
C TYR A 134 -102.70 -36.09 -15.43
N ASN A 135 -102.95 -37.40 -15.44
CA ASN A 135 -102.10 -38.37 -14.73
C ASN A 135 -100.67 -38.41 -15.29
N ASP A 136 -100.52 -38.39 -16.62
CA ASP A 136 -99.20 -38.33 -17.27
C ASP A 136 -98.46 -37.03 -16.91
N LEU A 137 -99.17 -35.90 -16.86
CA LEU A 137 -98.61 -34.61 -16.40
C LEU A 137 -98.21 -34.65 -14.92
N SER A 138 -99.04 -35.25 -14.07
CA SER A 138 -98.74 -35.40 -12.64
C SER A 138 -97.47 -36.22 -12.43
N LEU A 139 -97.31 -37.33 -13.16
CA LEU A 139 -96.10 -38.16 -13.09
C LEU A 139 -94.86 -37.40 -13.58
N LYS A 140 -94.98 -36.63 -14.68
CA LYS A 140 -93.87 -35.79 -15.16
C LYS A 140 -93.48 -34.72 -14.14
N LEU A 141 -94.45 -34.12 -13.45
CA LEU A 141 -94.19 -33.13 -12.42
C LEU A 141 -93.44 -33.75 -11.23
N GLU A 142 -93.82 -34.95 -10.80
CA GLU A 142 -93.15 -35.66 -9.71
C GLU A 142 -91.70 -36.01 -10.07
N LEU A 143 -91.45 -36.49 -11.30
CA LEU A 143 -90.10 -36.73 -11.81
C LEU A 143 -89.25 -35.45 -11.88
N LEU A 144 -89.86 -34.33 -12.29
CA LEU A 144 -89.18 -33.02 -12.32
C LEU A 144 -88.81 -32.55 -10.92
N ILE A 145 -89.67 -32.73 -9.92
CA ILE A 145 -89.38 -32.40 -8.52
C ILE A 145 -88.19 -33.23 -8.02
N LEU A 146 -88.15 -34.53 -8.34
CA LEU A 146 -87.05 -35.41 -7.97
C LEU A 146 -85.73 -34.97 -8.64
N HIS A 147 -85.77 -34.61 -9.92
CA HIS A 147 -84.59 -34.10 -10.63
C HIS A 147 -84.08 -32.76 -10.06
N ILE A 148 -84.98 -31.87 -9.64
CA ILE A 148 -84.63 -30.61 -8.97
C ILE A 148 -83.99 -30.89 -7.60
N ALA A 149 -84.51 -31.86 -6.86
CA ALA A 149 -83.93 -32.26 -5.58
C ALA A 149 -82.50 -32.80 -5.76
N ASP A 150 -82.28 -33.69 -6.72
CA ASP A 150 -80.95 -34.21 -7.06
C ASP A 150 -79.99 -33.10 -7.52
N SER A 151 -80.47 -32.18 -8.37
CA SER A 151 -79.68 -31.03 -8.82
C SER A 151 -79.27 -30.11 -7.67
N ASN A 152 -80.12 -29.94 -6.66
CA ASN A 152 -79.78 -29.17 -5.46
C ASN A 152 -78.71 -29.88 -4.61
N ILE A 153 -78.76 -31.21 -4.49
CA ILE A 153 -77.73 -31.99 -3.79
C ILE A 153 -76.37 -31.80 -4.49
N GLU A 154 -76.33 -31.90 -5.82
CA GLU A 154 -75.10 -31.68 -6.58
C GLU A 154 -74.61 -30.22 -6.46
N ARG A 155 -75.52 -29.24 -6.43
CA ARG A 155 -75.16 -27.84 -6.20
C ARG A 155 -74.48 -27.62 -4.84
N GLU A 156 -74.97 -28.24 -3.77
CA GLU A 156 -74.34 -28.15 -2.46
C GLU A 156 -72.98 -28.86 -2.43
N ARG A 157 -72.84 -30.01 -3.12
CA ARG A 157 -71.53 -30.66 -3.32
C ARG A 157 -70.54 -29.75 -4.05
N TYR A 158 -70.97 -29.06 -5.10
CA TYR A 158 -70.11 -28.11 -5.81
C TYR A 158 -69.70 -26.91 -4.94
N LYS A 159 -70.59 -26.40 -4.10
CA LYS A 159 -70.24 -25.35 -3.14
C LYS A 159 -69.20 -25.82 -2.14
N GLN A 160 -69.38 -27.01 -1.57
CA GLN A 160 -68.43 -27.61 -0.65
C GLN A 160 -67.06 -27.79 -1.32
N LEU A 161 -67.05 -28.38 -2.52
CA LEU A 161 -65.82 -28.58 -3.30
C LEU A 161 -65.13 -27.25 -3.64
N THR A 162 -65.90 -26.19 -3.93
CA THR A 162 -65.33 -24.85 -4.18
C THR A 162 -64.68 -24.27 -2.93
N SER A 163 -65.29 -24.47 -1.75
CA SER A 163 -64.73 -24.06 -0.47
C SER A 163 -63.42 -24.81 -0.17
N GLU A 164 -63.41 -26.13 -0.38
CA GLU A 164 -62.20 -26.96 -0.21
C GLU A 164 -61.09 -26.52 -1.18
N PHE A 165 -61.41 -26.20 -2.44
CA PHE A 165 -60.44 -25.65 -3.39
C PHE A 165 -59.88 -24.30 -2.96
N GLN A 166 -60.70 -23.41 -2.38
CA GLN A 166 -60.24 -22.12 -1.88
C GLN A 166 -59.26 -22.29 -0.71
N GLU A 167 -59.57 -23.18 0.23
CA GLU A 167 -58.68 -23.50 1.35
C GLU A 167 -57.33 -24.07 0.86
N ILE A 168 -57.37 -25.00 -0.11
CA ILE A 168 -56.15 -25.54 -0.73
C ILE A 168 -55.33 -24.44 -1.41
N LEU A 169 -55.98 -23.51 -2.11
CA LEU A 169 -55.30 -22.39 -2.77
C LEU A 169 -54.62 -21.45 -1.76
N GLU A 170 -55.23 -21.20 -0.60
CA GLU A 170 -54.61 -20.40 0.46
C GLU A 170 -53.38 -21.09 1.04
N VAL A 171 -53.49 -22.39 1.35
CA VAL A 171 -52.34 -23.19 1.83
C VAL A 171 -51.21 -23.20 0.80
N LEU A 172 -51.52 -23.35 -0.50
CA LEU A 172 -50.51 -23.31 -1.56
C LEU A 172 -49.82 -21.95 -1.67
N LYS A 173 -50.55 -20.84 -1.52
CA LYS A 173 -49.96 -19.49 -1.48
C LYS A 173 -49.02 -19.33 -0.29
N GLU A 174 -49.46 -19.72 0.91
CA GLU A 174 -48.62 -19.66 2.11
C GLU A 174 -47.34 -20.50 1.97
N LYS A 175 -47.45 -21.70 1.38
CA LYS A 175 -46.30 -22.56 1.11
C LYS A 175 -45.36 -21.95 0.07
N LYS A 176 -45.90 -21.31 -0.97
CA LYS A 176 -45.11 -20.58 -1.96
C LYS A 176 -44.34 -19.43 -1.32
N ASP A 177 -44.99 -18.59 -0.52
CA ASP A 177 -44.36 -17.45 0.14
C ASP A 177 -43.24 -17.90 1.11
N LYS A 178 -43.47 -19.00 1.84
CA LYS A 178 -42.43 -19.63 2.68
C LYS A 178 -41.25 -20.17 1.86
N ALA A 179 -41.50 -20.73 0.69
CA ALA A 179 -40.45 -21.19 -0.21
C ALA A 179 -39.63 -20.03 -0.76
N GLU A 180 -40.26 -18.96 -1.24
CA GLU A 180 -39.59 -17.74 -1.72
C GLU A 180 -38.78 -17.06 -0.61
N HIS A 181 -39.30 -17.01 0.62
CA HIS A 181 -38.54 -16.50 1.76
C HIS A 181 -37.31 -17.37 2.06
N THR A 182 -37.44 -18.69 1.97
CA THR A 182 -36.33 -19.63 2.18
C THR A 182 -35.28 -19.52 1.09
N GLU A 183 -35.69 -19.36 -0.17
CA GLU A 183 -34.81 -19.12 -1.32
C GLU A 183 -33.96 -17.86 -1.11
N ASN A 184 -34.59 -16.73 -0.75
CA ASN A 184 -33.89 -15.49 -0.42
C ASN A 184 -32.90 -15.65 0.75
N LEU A 185 -33.24 -16.44 1.77
CA LEU A 185 -32.32 -16.73 2.89
C LEU A 185 -31.12 -17.58 2.43
N ILE A 186 -31.34 -18.53 1.53
CA ILE A 186 -30.27 -19.35 0.94
C ILE A 186 -29.33 -18.48 0.13
N ASP A 187 -29.84 -17.58 -0.72
CA ASP A 187 -29.03 -16.68 -1.54
C ASP A 187 -28.16 -15.74 -0.69
N ASN A 188 -28.74 -15.14 0.35
CA ASN A 188 -27.99 -14.30 1.30
C ASN A 188 -26.86 -15.09 2.01
N LYS A 189 -27.12 -16.35 2.36
CA LYS A 189 -26.11 -17.23 2.96
C LYS A 189 -25.02 -17.61 1.95
N LEU A 190 -25.37 -17.88 0.69
CA LEU A 190 -24.41 -18.17 -0.38
C LEU A 190 -23.49 -16.97 -0.64
N GLN A 191 -24.04 -15.75 -0.65
CA GLN A 191 -23.24 -14.52 -0.76
C GLN A 191 -22.25 -14.41 0.42
N SER A 192 -22.71 -14.63 1.64
CA SER A 192 -21.86 -14.60 2.85
C SER A 192 -20.75 -15.66 2.81
N ILE A 193 -21.05 -16.88 2.31
CA ILE A 193 -20.06 -17.95 2.12
C ILE A 193 -19.01 -17.54 1.07
N SER A 194 -19.43 -16.90 -0.03
CA SER A 194 -18.52 -16.41 -1.07
C SER A 194 -17.57 -15.33 -0.53
N GLU A 195 -18.09 -14.37 0.25
CA GLU A 195 -17.27 -13.37 0.93
C GLU A 195 -16.29 -14.00 1.92
N PHE A 196 -16.73 -14.98 2.70
CA PHE A 196 -15.87 -15.72 3.61
C PHE A 196 -14.77 -16.50 2.87
N TYR A 197 -15.10 -17.16 1.77
CA TYR A 197 -14.15 -17.87 0.92
C TYR A 197 -13.08 -16.92 0.37
N ASN A 198 -13.49 -15.75 -0.14
CA ASN A 198 -12.56 -14.73 -0.63
C ASN A 198 -11.64 -14.23 0.48
N LYS A 199 -12.17 -13.93 1.67
CA LYS A 199 -11.36 -13.56 2.85
C LYS A 199 -10.37 -14.67 3.23
N SER A 200 -10.82 -15.93 3.27
CA SER A 200 -9.95 -17.08 3.55
C SER A 200 -8.82 -17.22 2.54
N ASN A 201 -9.10 -17.00 1.25
CA ASN A 201 -8.08 -17.06 0.20
C ASN A 201 -7.05 -15.90 0.33
N THR A 202 -7.50 -14.70 0.70
CA THR A 202 -6.57 -13.58 0.98
C THR A 202 -5.67 -13.87 2.19
N LEU A 203 -6.22 -14.44 3.26
CA LEU A 203 -5.44 -14.85 4.43
C LEU A 203 -4.44 -15.96 4.08
N PHE A 204 -4.83 -16.91 3.24
CA PHE A 204 -3.93 -17.97 2.79
C PHE A 204 -2.74 -17.41 1.98
N LYS A 205 -2.98 -16.44 1.09
CA LYS A 205 -1.91 -15.73 0.37
C LYS A 205 -0.97 -15.00 1.34
N LEU A 206 -1.52 -14.28 2.33
CA LEU A 206 -0.74 -13.59 3.35
C LEU A 206 0.14 -14.58 4.15
N ILE A 207 -0.41 -15.73 4.55
CA ILE A 207 0.34 -16.78 5.25
C ILE A 207 1.53 -17.27 4.41
N ASN A 208 1.35 -17.47 3.11
CA ASN A 208 2.45 -17.89 2.23
C ASN A 208 3.52 -16.81 2.12
N THR A 209 3.15 -15.53 1.96
CA THR A 209 4.11 -14.42 1.95
C THR A 209 4.88 -14.31 3.27
N VAL A 210 4.19 -14.43 4.41
CA VAL A 210 4.84 -14.43 5.73
C VAL A 210 5.79 -15.62 5.86
N LYS A 211 5.39 -16.81 5.40
CA LYS A 211 6.25 -18.01 5.40
C LYS A 211 7.52 -17.81 4.58
N GLU A 212 7.42 -17.18 3.41
CA GLU A 212 8.57 -16.85 2.56
C GLU A 212 9.50 -15.85 3.27
N SER A 213 8.95 -14.78 3.85
CA SER A 213 9.69 -13.77 4.61
C SER A 213 10.44 -14.38 5.80
N VAL A 214 9.77 -15.22 6.60
CA VAL A 214 10.38 -15.92 7.74
C VAL A 214 11.50 -16.86 7.28
N SER A 215 11.32 -17.52 6.14
CA SER A 215 12.35 -18.40 5.57
C SER A 215 13.59 -17.59 5.14
N GLN A 216 13.39 -16.41 4.57
CA GLN A 216 14.49 -15.50 4.21
C GLN A 216 15.22 -14.98 5.45
N GLU A 217 14.51 -14.47 6.45
CA GLU A 217 15.11 -13.99 7.70
C GLU A 217 15.89 -15.09 8.43
N LEU A 218 15.42 -16.34 8.37
CA LEU A 218 16.14 -17.48 8.94
C LEU A 218 17.48 -17.74 8.21
N VAL A 219 17.52 -17.59 6.89
CA VAL A 219 18.75 -17.73 6.09
C VAL A 219 19.74 -16.59 6.41
N GLU A 220 19.23 -15.37 6.51
CA GLU A 220 20.04 -14.19 6.89
C GLU A 220 20.60 -14.37 8.30
N SER A 221 19.78 -14.79 9.27
CA SER A 221 20.20 -15.08 10.64
C SER A 221 21.29 -16.17 10.70
N LYS A 222 21.17 -17.25 9.93
CA LYS A 222 22.21 -18.29 9.83
C LYS A 222 23.52 -17.74 9.26
N THR A 223 23.42 -16.87 8.26
CA THR A 223 24.60 -16.20 7.66
C THR A 223 25.29 -15.31 8.69
N SER A 224 24.52 -14.47 9.40
CA SER A 224 25.04 -13.64 10.50
C SER A 224 25.69 -14.49 11.60
N GLN A 225 25.08 -15.62 11.97
CA GLN A 225 25.66 -16.55 12.95
C GLN A 225 27.01 -17.11 12.48
N SER A 226 27.14 -17.47 11.19
CA SER A 226 28.41 -17.90 10.61
C SER A 226 29.47 -16.81 10.67
N ASN A 227 29.10 -15.57 10.35
CA ASN A 227 30.01 -14.42 10.41
C ASN A 227 30.49 -14.14 11.83
N ILE A 228 29.59 -14.20 12.82
CA ILE A 228 29.94 -14.05 14.25
C ILE A 228 30.95 -15.12 14.67
N LYS A 229 30.77 -16.38 14.26
CA LYS A 229 31.73 -17.45 14.56
C LYS A 229 33.11 -17.19 13.93
N SER A 230 33.16 -16.65 12.71
CA SER A 230 34.42 -16.25 12.07
C SER A 230 35.13 -15.16 12.87
N ILE A 231 34.40 -14.11 13.25
CA ILE A 231 34.93 -13.01 14.07
C ILE A 231 35.42 -13.54 15.43
N GLU A 232 34.71 -14.49 16.04
CA GLU A 232 35.14 -15.11 17.31
C GLU A 232 36.48 -15.85 17.15
N ILE A 233 36.69 -16.54 16.02
CA ILE A 233 37.96 -17.21 15.72
C ILE A 233 39.08 -16.18 15.52
N GLU A 234 38.84 -15.13 14.74
CA GLU A 234 39.79 -14.04 14.51
C GLU A 234 40.17 -13.33 15.81
N LEU A 235 39.21 -13.06 16.69
CA LEU A 235 39.45 -12.49 18.02
C LEU A 235 40.36 -13.37 18.87
N LYS A 236 40.12 -14.69 18.88
CA LYS A 236 40.98 -15.63 19.61
C LYS A 236 42.41 -15.64 19.06
N GLN A 237 42.58 -15.56 17.74
CA GLN A 237 43.89 -15.46 17.10
C GLN A 237 44.59 -14.15 17.50
N PHE A 238 43.90 -13.02 17.39
CA PHE A 238 44.42 -11.71 17.79
C PHE A 238 44.85 -11.68 19.26
N TYR A 239 44.06 -12.23 20.18
CA TYR A 239 44.43 -12.34 21.59
C TYR A 239 45.70 -13.16 21.81
N ASN A 240 45.85 -14.28 21.10
CA ASN A 240 47.06 -15.10 21.18
C ASN A 240 48.30 -14.36 20.65
N GLU A 241 48.17 -13.62 19.55
CA GLU A 241 49.24 -12.78 19.01
C GLU A 241 49.63 -11.65 19.97
N MET A 242 48.64 -10.98 20.57
CA MET A 242 48.86 -9.93 21.56
C MET A 242 49.61 -10.46 22.79
N ASN A 243 49.21 -11.63 23.31
CA ASN A 243 49.92 -12.27 24.43
C ASN A 243 51.37 -12.61 24.06
N ASN A 244 51.61 -13.17 22.87
CA ASN A 244 52.98 -13.45 22.40
C ASN A 244 53.81 -12.16 22.26
N HIS A 245 53.21 -11.05 21.80
CA HIS A 245 53.88 -9.75 21.76
C HIS A 245 54.19 -9.23 23.15
N GLN A 246 53.26 -9.37 24.11
CA GLN A 246 53.48 -8.99 25.50
C GLN A 246 54.64 -9.78 26.13
N ASP A 247 54.70 -11.09 25.90
CA ASP A 247 55.77 -11.96 26.39
C ASP A 247 57.13 -11.54 25.80
N LYS A 248 57.20 -11.30 24.49
CA LYS A 248 58.42 -10.80 23.82
C LYS A 248 58.84 -9.42 24.35
N MET A 249 57.89 -8.56 24.64
CA MET A 249 58.18 -7.22 25.19
C MET A 249 58.72 -7.32 26.62
N ALA A 250 58.17 -8.22 27.44
CA ALA A 250 58.70 -8.52 28.76
C ALA A 250 60.13 -9.10 28.68
N GLU A 251 60.38 -10.05 27.79
CA GLU A 251 61.72 -10.61 27.56
C GLU A 251 62.71 -9.53 27.10
N SER A 252 62.31 -8.68 26.15
CA SER A 252 63.14 -7.57 25.68
C SER A 252 63.41 -6.55 26.79
N SER A 253 62.44 -6.28 27.67
CA SER A 253 62.62 -5.39 28.81
C SER A 253 63.65 -5.95 29.80
N ILE A 254 63.63 -7.26 30.04
CA ILE A 254 64.63 -7.94 30.89
C ILE A 254 66.02 -7.82 30.25
N LYS A 255 66.17 -8.11 28.95
CA LYS A 255 67.45 -7.97 28.24
C LYS A 255 68.00 -6.55 28.29
N ILE A 256 67.16 -5.54 28.04
CA ILE A 256 67.55 -4.12 28.15
C ILE A 256 68.04 -3.81 29.58
N GLN A 257 67.38 -4.34 30.60
CA GLN A 257 67.78 -4.12 31.99
C GLN A 257 69.12 -4.79 32.32
N GLU A 258 69.36 -6.00 31.80
CA GLU A 258 70.66 -6.68 31.88
C GLU A 258 71.77 -5.90 31.16
N ASP A 259 71.51 -5.44 29.94
CA ASP A 259 72.46 -4.64 29.15
C ASP A 259 72.80 -3.32 29.86
N ILE A 260 71.81 -2.60 30.40
CA ILE A 260 72.04 -1.38 31.20
C ILE A 260 72.91 -1.69 32.42
N SER A 261 72.65 -2.79 33.11
CA SER A 261 73.44 -3.21 34.27
C SER A 261 74.89 -3.54 33.89
N ASN A 262 75.10 -4.22 32.75
CA ASN A 262 76.42 -4.54 32.22
C ASN A 262 77.18 -3.28 31.78
N TYR A 263 76.54 -2.39 31.02
CA TYR A 263 77.14 -1.11 30.62
C TYR A 263 77.50 -0.24 31.82
N LYS A 264 76.65 -0.22 32.86
CA LYS A 264 76.95 0.48 34.10
C LYS A 264 78.23 -0.07 34.74
N LYS A 265 78.35 -1.39 34.90
CA LYS A 265 79.56 -2.03 35.45
C LYS A 265 80.80 -1.76 34.60
N GLU A 266 80.68 -1.80 33.28
CA GLU A 266 81.79 -1.52 32.37
C GLU A 266 82.23 -0.05 32.47
N THR A 267 81.27 0.87 32.55
CA THR A 267 81.53 2.30 32.73
C THR A 267 82.20 2.58 34.07
N GLU A 268 81.73 1.97 35.17
CA GLU A 268 82.35 2.06 36.50
C GLU A 268 83.80 1.53 36.46
N SER A 269 84.04 0.37 35.84
CA SER A 269 85.38 -0.20 35.65
C SER A 269 86.32 0.70 34.83
N ILE A 270 85.82 1.32 33.76
CA ILE A 270 86.58 2.29 32.97
C ILE A 270 86.90 3.53 33.81
N LEU A 271 85.93 4.04 34.56
CA LEU A 271 86.10 5.21 35.42
C LEU A 271 87.16 4.96 36.50
N ASP A 272 87.12 3.78 37.13
CA ASP A 272 88.11 3.35 38.13
C ASP A 272 89.51 3.27 37.52
N LYS A 273 89.66 2.62 36.35
CA LYS A 273 90.94 2.56 35.62
C LYS A 273 91.45 3.94 35.22
N LEU A 274 90.57 4.81 34.76
CA LEU A 274 90.93 6.16 34.36
C LEU A 274 91.36 7.00 35.58
N SER A 275 90.66 6.86 36.71
CA SER A 275 91.00 7.50 37.97
C SER A 275 92.37 7.02 38.48
N GLN A 276 92.61 5.70 38.49
CA GLN A 276 93.90 5.12 38.87
C GLN A 276 95.03 5.61 37.96
N ASN A 277 94.88 5.51 36.64
CA ASN A 277 95.90 5.95 35.69
C ASN A 277 96.15 7.47 35.79
N THR A 278 95.11 8.27 36.01
CA THR A 278 95.26 9.73 36.23
C THR A 278 96.04 10.00 37.51
N ASN A 279 95.74 9.30 38.60
CA ASN A 279 96.48 9.44 39.86
C ASN A 279 97.94 8.99 39.72
N ASP A 280 98.21 7.86 39.05
CA ASP A 280 99.55 7.37 38.79
C ASP A 280 100.36 8.38 37.94
N LEU A 281 99.73 8.98 36.92
CA LEU A 281 100.33 10.05 36.13
C LEU A 281 100.60 11.30 36.97
N ILE A 282 99.66 11.72 37.81
CA ILE A 282 99.85 12.87 38.71
C ILE A 282 101.04 12.62 39.64
N ILE A 283 101.13 11.45 40.25
CA ILE A 283 102.25 11.08 41.14
C ILE A 283 103.57 11.10 40.35
N ASN A 284 103.63 10.41 39.20
CA ASN A 284 104.85 10.34 38.39
C ASN A 284 105.28 11.73 37.86
N PHE A 285 104.34 12.58 37.46
CA PHE A 285 104.65 13.95 37.05
C PHE A 285 105.05 14.83 38.23
N SER A 286 104.45 14.65 39.42
CA SER A 286 104.88 15.32 40.64
C SER A 286 106.33 14.95 40.96
N ASP A 287 106.64 13.65 41.01
CA ASP A 287 107.99 13.14 41.29
C ASP A 287 109.03 13.65 40.28
N LYS A 288 108.68 13.66 38.98
CA LYS A 288 109.55 14.24 37.94
C LYS A 288 109.73 15.74 38.10
N THR A 289 108.66 16.46 38.45
CA THR A 289 108.72 17.90 38.67
C THR A 289 109.60 18.22 39.86
N ASP A 290 109.44 17.52 40.99
CA ASP A 290 110.29 17.66 42.17
C ASP A 290 111.76 17.32 41.89
N SER A 291 112.01 16.28 41.09
CA SER A 291 113.36 15.92 40.63
C SER A 291 113.99 17.01 39.76
N ILE A 292 113.22 17.62 38.85
CA ILE A 292 113.70 18.72 38.01
C ILE A 292 113.95 19.98 38.84
N ILE A 293 113.07 20.29 39.80
CA ILE A 293 113.22 21.43 40.71
C ILE A 293 114.52 21.28 41.50
N THR A 294 114.73 20.15 42.18
CA THR A 294 115.95 19.89 42.95
C THR A 294 117.22 19.91 42.07
N LYS A 295 117.15 19.39 40.84
CA LYS A 295 118.25 19.49 39.88
C LYS A 295 118.53 20.93 39.44
N ASN A 296 117.49 21.73 39.19
CA ASN A 296 117.66 23.14 38.84
C ASN A 296 118.21 23.96 40.01
N GLU A 297 117.76 23.71 41.24
CA GLU A 297 118.27 24.38 42.44
C GLU A 297 119.77 24.09 42.62
N THR A 298 120.18 22.82 42.56
CA THR A 298 121.61 22.43 42.63
C THR A 298 122.44 23.03 41.49
N GLN A 299 121.93 23.03 40.26
CA GLN A 299 122.61 23.67 39.13
C GLN A 299 122.69 25.19 39.28
N THR A 300 121.66 25.83 39.84
CA THR A 300 121.65 27.27 40.10
C THR A 300 122.70 27.62 41.16
N GLU A 301 122.80 26.85 42.24
CA GLU A 301 123.86 27.00 43.24
C GLU A 301 125.26 26.83 42.64
N GLU A 302 125.47 25.87 41.74
CA GLU A 302 126.74 25.70 41.03
C GLU A 302 127.06 26.86 40.09
N ILE A 303 126.06 27.35 39.35
CA ILE A 303 126.17 28.50 38.45
C ILE A 303 126.53 29.75 39.23
N ASP A 304 125.87 30.04 40.36
CA ASP A 304 126.19 31.18 41.22
C ASP A 304 127.62 31.10 41.78
N LYS A 305 128.07 29.88 42.15
CA LYS A 305 129.45 29.64 42.62
C LYS A 305 130.49 29.88 41.53
N GLN A 306 130.18 29.54 40.27
CA GLN A 306 131.07 29.73 39.13
C GLN A 306 131.06 31.18 38.61
N LEU A 307 129.89 31.83 38.54
CA LEU A 307 129.75 33.25 38.18
C LEU A 307 130.42 34.16 39.23
N GLY A 308 130.24 33.86 40.51
CA GLY A 308 130.91 34.57 41.60
C GLY A 308 132.44 34.49 41.54
N LYS A 309 133.02 33.40 40.99
CA LYS A 309 134.47 33.25 40.81
C LYS A 309 134.99 33.89 39.52
N ALA A 310 134.21 33.90 38.43
CA ALA A 310 134.69 34.30 37.11
C ALA A 310 134.50 35.79 36.79
N VAL A 311 133.39 36.41 37.22
CA VAL A 311 133.03 37.77 36.80
C VAL A 311 133.70 38.85 37.66
N GLY A 312 133.86 38.61 38.96
CA GLY A 312 134.46 39.60 39.88
C GLY A 312 135.93 39.93 39.60
N VAL A 313 136.73 38.97 39.07
CA VAL A 313 138.18 39.15 38.94
C VAL A 313 138.61 39.72 37.59
N ASN A 314 137.87 39.47 36.50
CA ASN A 314 138.28 39.85 35.14
C ASN A 314 137.67 41.18 34.64
N LEU A 315 136.46 41.55 35.10
CA LEU A 315 135.82 42.79 34.66
C LEU A 315 136.46 44.03 35.33
N PHE A 316 136.90 43.91 36.58
CA PHE A 316 137.54 45.01 37.31
C PHE A 316 138.92 45.39 36.76
N LYS A 317 139.74 44.39 36.42
CA LYS A 317 141.10 44.63 35.88
C LYS A 317 141.07 45.35 34.52
N SER A 318 140.05 45.12 33.70
CA SER A 318 139.94 45.74 32.38
C SER A 318 139.50 47.21 32.45
N PHE A 319 138.67 47.61 33.42
CA PHE A 319 138.29 49.01 33.62
C PHE A 319 139.41 49.86 34.24
N GLU A 320 140.18 49.32 35.18
CA GLU A 320 141.28 50.06 35.81
C GLU A 320 142.44 50.34 34.83
N ALA A 321 142.77 49.37 33.97
CA ALA A 321 143.79 49.53 32.93
C ALA A 321 143.41 50.62 31.89
N ARG A 322 142.12 50.75 31.57
CA ARG A 322 141.63 51.76 30.60
C ARG A 322 141.58 53.17 31.19
N ARG A 323 141.28 53.31 32.49
CA ARG A 323 141.34 54.61 33.19
C ARG A 323 142.74 55.21 33.19
N LYS A 324 143.76 54.38 33.42
CA LYS A 324 145.16 54.82 33.53
C LYS A 324 145.74 55.33 32.21
N SER A 325 145.32 54.78 31.06
CA SER A 325 145.79 55.24 29.75
C SER A 325 145.14 56.56 29.31
N LEU A 326 143.87 56.80 29.67
CA LEU A 326 143.17 58.04 29.35
C LEU A 326 143.73 59.25 30.13
N ASN A 327 144.07 59.09 31.41
CA ASN A 327 144.61 60.18 32.22
C ASN A 327 145.96 60.71 31.70
N LYS A 328 146.78 59.83 31.09
CA LYS A 328 148.07 60.21 30.49
C LYS A 328 147.91 61.11 29.26
N ASN A 329 146.85 60.95 28.48
CA ASN A 329 146.57 61.77 27.30
C ASN A 329 145.97 63.14 27.67
N LEU A 330 145.17 63.19 28.74
CA LEU A 330 144.56 64.43 29.21
C LEU A 330 145.61 65.47 29.64
N ASN A 331 146.67 65.05 30.34
CA ASN A 331 147.77 65.94 30.72
C ASN A 331 148.56 66.49 29.52
N LYS A 332 148.68 65.73 28.42
CA LYS A 332 149.31 66.21 27.19
C LYS A 332 148.45 67.28 26.49
N CYS A 333 147.13 67.10 26.51
CA CYS A 333 146.18 68.05 25.94
C CYS A 333 146.22 69.40 26.67
N LEU A 334 146.31 69.37 28.01
CA LEU A 334 146.33 70.56 28.86
C LEU A 334 147.61 71.39 28.62
N ASN A 335 148.78 70.74 28.55
CA ASN A 335 150.04 71.43 28.24
C ASN A 335 150.06 72.05 26.83
N ALA A 336 149.48 71.38 25.84
CA ALA A 336 149.39 71.90 24.47
C ALA A 336 148.49 73.15 24.37
N LEU A 337 147.42 73.23 25.16
CA LEU A 337 146.53 74.38 25.22
C LEU A 337 147.23 75.61 25.83
N ALA A 338 147.95 75.42 26.94
CA ALA A 338 148.65 76.49 27.63
C ALA A 338 149.69 77.19 26.73
N LEU A 339 150.50 76.41 26.00
CA LEU A 339 151.54 76.95 25.11
C LEU A 339 150.95 77.84 24.00
N ARG A 340 149.77 77.48 23.46
CA ARG A 340 149.14 78.20 22.34
C ARG A 340 148.43 79.48 22.77
N LEU A 341 147.88 79.50 23.99
CA LEU A 341 147.31 80.72 24.58
C LEU A 341 148.39 81.81 24.75
N VAL A 342 149.58 81.43 25.21
CA VAL A 342 150.72 82.36 25.34
C VAL A 342 151.09 82.95 23.97
N ALA A 343 151.14 82.13 22.92
CA ALA A 343 151.42 82.61 21.56
C ALA A 343 150.37 83.61 21.05
N LEU A 344 149.08 83.36 21.31
CA LEU A 344 147.99 84.24 20.90
C LEU A 344 148.03 85.61 21.60
N LEU A 345 148.35 85.61 22.90
CA LEU A 345 148.50 86.84 23.68
C LEU A 345 149.66 87.68 23.17
N SER A 346 150.79 87.06 22.79
CA SER A 346 151.92 87.78 22.20
C SER A 346 151.55 88.50 20.91
N ILE A 347 150.76 87.87 20.03
CA ILE A 347 150.28 88.49 18.78
C ILE A 347 149.31 89.64 19.10
N SER A 348 148.40 89.44 20.04
CA SER A 348 147.40 90.45 20.44
C SER A 348 148.07 91.69 21.05
N PHE A 349 149.09 91.49 21.88
CA PHE A 349 149.87 92.58 22.47
C PHE A 349 150.66 93.35 21.41
N TRP A 350 151.19 92.65 20.41
CA TRP A 350 151.89 93.28 19.30
C TRP A 350 150.97 94.19 18.46
N ILE A 351 149.74 93.73 18.20
CA ILE A 351 148.72 94.52 17.49
C ILE A 351 148.32 95.77 18.31
N TYR A 352 148.09 95.61 19.62
CA TYR A 352 147.72 96.71 20.51
C TYR A 352 148.77 97.83 20.51
N PHE A 353 150.05 97.46 20.61
CA PHE A 353 151.14 98.44 20.67
C PHE A 353 151.28 99.29 19.40
N GLU A 354 150.91 98.73 18.25
CA GLU A 354 150.95 99.41 16.96
C GLU A 354 149.77 100.38 16.77
N LEU A 355 148.59 100.00 17.28
CA LEU A 355 147.39 100.85 17.31
C LEU A 355 147.60 102.14 18.13
N VAL A 356 148.28 102.04 19.27
CA VAL A 356 148.57 103.22 20.13
C VAL A 356 149.52 104.20 19.45
N LYS A 357 150.39 103.75 18.54
CA LYS A 357 151.38 104.61 17.85
C LYS A 357 150.81 105.39 16.65
N GLY A 358 149.52 105.26 16.37
CA GLY A 358 148.79 106.13 15.44
C GLY A 358 149.12 105.96 13.95
N ASN A 359 149.92 104.97 13.57
CA ASN A 359 150.36 104.75 12.18
C ASN A 359 149.85 103.41 11.66
N VAL A 360 148.52 103.24 11.63
CA VAL A 360 147.92 101.95 11.25
C VAL A 360 147.57 101.95 9.77
N ASP A 361 148.37 101.22 9.00
CA ASP A 361 147.99 100.79 7.65
C ASP A 361 146.96 99.65 7.78
N ILE A 362 145.75 99.91 7.29
CA ILE A 362 144.59 99.04 7.48
C ILE A 362 144.81 97.66 6.84
N TYR A 363 145.60 97.59 5.77
CA TYR A 363 145.91 96.32 5.10
C TYR A 363 146.83 95.45 5.97
N MET A 364 147.81 96.05 6.65
CA MET A 364 148.72 95.34 7.54
C MET A 364 148.01 94.83 8.80
N PHE A 365 147.06 95.62 9.33
CA PHE A 365 146.22 95.23 10.45
C PHE A 365 145.32 94.02 10.13
N MET A 366 144.65 94.04 8.96
CA MET A 366 143.82 92.92 8.51
C MET A 366 144.62 91.63 8.34
N PHE A 367 145.85 91.71 7.81
CA PHE A 367 146.72 90.54 7.68
C PHE A 367 147.10 89.95 9.05
N LYS A 368 147.35 90.79 10.06
CA LYS A 368 147.66 90.34 11.44
C LYS A 368 146.46 89.66 12.11
N ILE A 369 145.24 90.15 11.89
CA ILE A 369 144.01 89.47 12.34
C ILE A 369 143.86 88.10 11.65
N LEU A 370 144.13 88.04 10.34
CA LEU A 370 144.05 86.80 9.57
C LEU A 370 145.08 85.76 10.03
N MET A 371 146.27 86.20 10.47
CA MET A 371 147.30 85.36 11.10
C MET A 371 146.91 84.81 12.48
N ALA A 372 146.06 85.50 13.24
CA ALA A 372 145.59 85.03 14.55
C ALA A 372 144.47 83.98 14.46
N LEU A 373 143.70 83.98 13.36
CA LEU A 373 142.58 83.08 13.10
C LEU A 373 142.92 81.57 13.21
N PRO A 374 144.03 81.06 12.63
CA PRO A 374 144.43 79.65 12.80
C PRO A 374 144.63 79.27 14.27
N PHE A 375 145.18 80.17 15.10
CA PHE A 375 145.44 79.89 16.51
C PHE A 375 144.15 79.83 17.33
N ILE A 376 143.18 80.71 17.05
CA ILE A 376 141.86 80.69 17.68
C ILE A 376 141.14 79.36 17.39
N PHE A 377 141.13 78.94 16.13
CA PHE A 377 140.52 77.67 15.72
C PHE A 377 141.15 76.48 16.46
N VAL A 378 142.48 76.47 16.54
CA VAL A 378 143.24 75.40 17.18
C VAL A 378 143.00 75.33 18.70
N ILE A 379 142.86 76.47 19.37
CA ILE A 379 142.49 76.51 20.80
C ILE A 379 141.10 75.92 21.01
N GLY A 380 140.12 76.31 20.18
CA GLY A 380 138.76 75.76 20.22
C GLY A 380 138.72 74.24 20.02
N PHE A 381 139.51 73.73 19.07
CA PHE A 381 139.61 72.29 18.81
C PHE A 381 140.17 71.50 20.00
N ILE A 382 141.20 72.01 20.69
CA ILE A 382 141.80 71.34 21.86
C ILE A 382 140.84 71.37 23.06
N ALA A 383 140.17 72.50 23.32
CA ALA A 383 139.23 72.60 24.44
C ALA A 383 138.06 71.60 24.32
N SER A 384 137.54 71.40 23.10
CA SER A 384 136.50 70.40 22.83
C SER A 384 137.00 68.96 23.07
N ARG A 385 138.23 68.66 22.65
CA ARG A 385 138.88 67.36 22.91
C ARG A 385 139.07 67.08 24.39
N TYR A 386 139.55 68.07 25.15
CA TYR A 386 139.76 67.96 26.61
C TYR A 386 138.47 67.61 27.36
N THR A 387 137.36 68.28 27.01
CA THR A 387 136.06 68.07 27.67
C THR A 387 135.52 66.66 27.44
N LYS A 388 135.69 66.11 26.23
CA LYS A 388 135.27 64.74 25.92
C LYS A 388 136.10 63.69 26.66
N GLU A 389 137.42 63.87 26.75
CA GLU A 389 138.29 62.93 27.46
C GLU A 389 138.03 62.93 28.98
N ARG A 390 137.71 64.08 29.58
CA ARG A 390 137.40 64.17 31.02
C ARG A 390 136.13 63.42 31.40
N ARG A 391 135.04 63.56 30.62
CA ARG A 391 133.79 62.85 30.86
C ARG A 391 133.95 61.32 30.82
N LEU A 392 134.78 60.82 29.90
CA LEU A 392 135.05 59.38 29.81
C LEU A 392 135.77 58.86 31.06
N ILE A 393 136.71 59.61 31.61
CA ILE A 393 137.43 59.20 32.83
C ILE A 393 136.47 59.11 34.02
N GLU A 394 135.52 60.03 34.15
CA GLU A 394 134.52 60.02 35.22
C GLU A 394 133.55 58.82 35.11
N GLU A 395 133.09 58.47 33.90
CA GLU A 395 132.24 57.29 33.67
C GLU A 395 132.96 55.98 34.00
N TYR A 396 134.24 55.86 33.65
CA TYR A 396 135.03 54.67 34.00
C TYR A 396 135.40 54.60 35.49
N ALA A 397 135.57 55.74 36.16
CA ALA A 397 135.83 55.78 37.60
C ALA A 397 134.61 55.32 38.42
N PHE A 398 133.39 55.66 37.99
CA PHE A 398 132.16 55.17 38.62
C PHE A 398 131.99 53.66 38.46
N LYS A 399 132.27 53.12 37.26
CA LYS A 399 132.14 51.69 36.98
C LYS A 399 133.21 50.81 37.64
N SER A 400 134.32 51.39 38.10
CA SER A 400 135.39 50.65 38.78
C SER A 400 135.26 50.58 40.30
N ILE A 401 134.18 51.13 40.91
CA ILE A 401 134.01 51.21 42.37
C ILE A 401 132.84 50.33 42.88
N PHE A 402 131.91 49.91 42.02
CA PHE A 402 130.79 49.04 42.40
C PHE A 402 130.93 47.64 41.77
N PRO A 403 131.09 46.56 42.56
CA PRO A 403 131.08 45.18 42.06
C PRO A 403 129.72 44.71 41.58
#